data_AF-A0A2N2MMZ2-F1
#
_entry.id   AF-A0A2N2MMZ2-F1
#
_cell.length_a   1.000
_cell.length_b   1.000
_cell.length_c   1.000
_cell.angle_alpha   90.00
_cell.angle_beta   90.00
_cell.angle_gamma   90.00
#
_symmetry.space_group_name_H-M   'P 1'
#
loop_
_entity.id
_entity.type
_entity.pdbx_description
1 polymer ?
#
loop_
_entity_poly.entity_id
_entity_poly.type
_entity_poly.pdbx_seq_one_letter_code
_entity_poly.pdbx_strand_id
1 'polypeptide(L)'
;MKSHKSAIKAVYLNIIFPGLGLAYLGRWGYAVLFLFWTPLRLLLGIALINYVPLPQFLGMLELIVRYMLVYVWWVIVMYDTCTTPYELAQEHNRNNESQPVQEAEGR
;
A
#
# COMPACT_ATOMS: atom_id res chain seq x y z
N MET A 1 -11.78 -4.61 -26.58
CA MET A 1 -10.65 -3.69 -26.33
C MET A 1 -10.23 -3.87 -24.87
N LYS A 2 -9.11 -4.57 -24.59
CA LYS A 2 -8.65 -4.75 -23.20
C LYS A 2 -8.22 -3.37 -22.67
N SER A 3 -8.89 -2.86 -21.64
CA SER A 3 -8.64 -1.53 -21.08
C SER A 3 -7.34 -1.55 -20.28
N HIS A 4 -6.30 -0.87 -20.76
CA HIS A 4 -5.12 -0.59 -19.95
C HIS A 4 -5.51 0.22 -18.73
N LYS A 5 -5.29 -0.34 -17.54
CA LYS A 5 -5.50 0.38 -16.28
C LYS A 5 -4.22 1.13 -15.94
N SER A 6 -4.36 2.43 -15.68
CA SER A 6 -3.22 3.28 -15.31
C SER A 6 -2.76 2.96 -13.90
N ALA A 7 -1.48 2.56 -13.76
CA ALA A 7 -0.85 2.28 -12.47
C ALA A 7 -0.86 3.51 -11.57
N ILE A 8 -0.58 4.69 -12.15
CA ILE A 8 -0.60 5.97 -11.44
C ILE A 8 -1.99 6.24 -10.85
N LYS A 9 -3.05 5.99 -11.63
CA LYS A 9 -4.43 6.16 -11.15
C LYS A 9 -4.76 5.21 -10.00
N ALA A 10 -4.29 3.96 -10.05
CA ALA A 10 -4.47 3.00 -8.97
C ALA A 10 -3.77 3.48 -7.67
N VAL A 11 -2.55 4.02 -7.78
CA VAL A 11 -1.82 4.59 -6.63
C VAL A 11 -2.58 5.76 -6.02
N TYR A 12 -2.98 6.76 -6.82
CA TYR A 12 -3.72 7.92 -6.33
C TYR A 12 -5.01 7.54 -5.60
N LEU A 13 -5.76 6.59 -6.15
CA LEU A 13 -6.97 6.06 -5.51
C LEU A 13 -6.67 5.42 -4.16
N ASN A 14 -5.56 4.68 -4.05
CA ASN A 14 -5.15 4.01 -2.82
C ASN A 14 -4.64 4.99 -1.74
N ILE A 15 -4.05 6.12 -2.14
CA ILE A 15 -3.63 7.19 -1.23
C ILE A 15 -4.83 7.91 -0.62
N ILE A 16 -5.85 8.22 -1.44
CA ILE A 16 -7.08 8.89 -0.97
C ILE A 16 -7.85 7.98 -0.02
N PHE A 17 -7.96 6.70 -0.37
CA PHE A 17 -8.65 5.71 0.45
C PHE A 17 -7.97 4.35 0.31
N PRO A 18 -7.47 3.76 1.41
CA PRO A 18 -6.83 2.46 1.37
C PRO A 18 -7.78 1.40 0.78
N GLY A 19 -7.33 0.71 -0.27
CA GLY A 19 -8.08 -0.32 -0.97
C GLY A 19 -8.78 0.14 -2.26
N LEU A 20 -9.04 1.44 -2.47
CA LEU A 20 -9.74 1.92 -3.68
C LEU A 20 -8.94 1.67 -4.96
N GLY A 21 -7.62 1.80 -4.90
CA GLY A 21 -6.72 1.48 -6.02
C GLY A 21 -6.80 0.02 -6.45
N LEU A 22 -6.92 -0.87 -5.46
CA LEU A 22 -7.01 -2.32 -5.68
C LEU A 22 -8.40 -2.73 -6.20
N ALA A 23 -9.45 -2.08 -5.72
CA ALA A 23 -10.81 -2.23 -6.25
C ALA A 23 -10.88 -1.78 -7.72
N TYR A 24 -10.21 -0.67 -8.07
CA TYR A 24 -10.10 -0.23 -9.47
C TYR A 24 -9.44 -1.28 -10.37
N LEU A 25 -8.47 -2.03 -9.86
CA LEU A 25 -7.84 -3.15 -10.58
C LEU A 25 -8.73 -4.40 -10.65
N GLY A 26 -9.85 -4.45 -9.91
CA GLY A 26 -10.76 -5.60 -9.84
C GLY A 26 -10.36 -6.63 -8.78
N ARG A 27 -9.37 -6.31 -7.93
CA ARG A 27 -8.86 -7.19 -6.87
C ARG A 27 -9.57 -6.89 -5.54
N TRP A 28 -10.87 -7.22 -5.47
CA TRP A 28 -11.73 -6.91 -4.33
C TRP A 28 -11.28 -7.52 -3.01
N GLY A 29 -10.79 -8.77 -3.01
CA GLY A 29 -10.27 -9.41 -1.79
C GLY A 29 -9.09 -8.63 -1.19
N TYR A 30 -8.15 -8.20 -2.05
CA TYR A 30 -7.03 -7.35 -1.63
C TYR A 30 -7.50 -5.97 -1.18
N ALA A 31 -8.48 -5.37 -1.86
CA ALA A 31 -9.04 -4.08 -1.47
C ALA A 31 -9.64 -4.10 -0.06
N VAL A 32 -10.43 -5.13 0.26
CA VAL A 32 -11.03 -5.30 1.61
C VAL A 32 -9.93 -5.55 2.65
N LEU A 33 -8.96 -6.40 2.34
CA LEU A 33 -7.84 -6.65 3.24
C LEU A 33 -7.08 -5.34 3.54
N PHE A 34 -6.74 -4.55 2.51
CA PHE A 34 -6.05 -3.27 2.67
C PHE A 34 -6.87 -2.27 3.48
N LEU A 35 -8.19 -2.22 3.26
CA LEU A 35 -9.09 -1.31 3.97
C LEU A 35 -9.04 -1.51 5.48
N PHE A 36 -8.97 -2.76 5.96
CA PHE A 36 -8.88 -3.06 7.39
C PHE A 36 -7.43 -3.07 7.89
N TRP A 37 -6.50 -3.55 7.06
CA TRP A 37 -5.11 -3.73 7.45
C TRP A 37 -4.37 -2.40 7.61
N THR A 38 -4.59 -1.43 6.72
CA THR A 38 -3.93 -0.12 6.78
C THR A 38 -4.23 0.64 8.08
N PRO A 39 -5.49 0.86 8.51
CA PRO A 39 -5.77 1.52 9.78
C PRO A 39 -5.30 0.69 10.98
N LEU A 40 -5.44 -0.64 10.94
CA LEU A 40 -4.93 -1.51 11.99
C LEU A 40 -3.41 -1.36 12.17
N ARG A 41 -2.65 -1.34 11.07
CA ARG A 41 -1.20 -1.20 11.08
C ARG A 41 -0.75 0.17 11.56
N LEU A 42 -1.50 1.23 11.24
CA LEU A 42 -1.28 2.57 11.81
C LEU A 42 -1.46 2.56 13.33
N LEU A 43 -2.56 2.00 13.83
CA LEU A 43 -2.83 1.90 15.27
C LEU A 43 -1.79 1.06 16.00
N LEU A 44 -1.42 -0.09 15.43
CA LEU A 44 -0.39 -0.97 16.01
C LEU A 44 0.98 -0.30 16.06
N GLY A 45 1.38 0.41 15.00
CA GLY A 45 2.66 1.13 15.00
C GLY A 45 2.71 2.23 16.05
N ILE A 46 1.65 3.05 16.15
CA ILE A 46 1.55 4.09 17.18
C ILE A 46 1.58 3.48 18.57
N ALA A 47 0.83 2.39 18.80
CA ALA A 47 0.84 1.69 20.08
C ALA A 47 2.24 1.18 20.41
N LEU A 48 2.89 0.46 19.49
CA LEU A 48 4.25 -0.08 19.68
C LEU A 48 5.25 1.02 20.00
N ILE A 49 5.23 2.14 19.27
CA ILE A 49 6.14 3.27 19.50
C ILE A 49 5.89 3.88 20.89
N ASN A 50 4.65 3.95 21.35
CA ASN A 50 4.34 4.40 22.70
C ASN A 50 4.81 3.43 23.79
N TYR A 51 4.80 2.13 23.52
CA TYR A 51 5.30 1.09 24.42
C TYR A 51 6.82 1.01 24.53
N VAL A 52 7.58 1.61 23.61
CA VAL A 52 9.05 1.64 23.71
C VAL A 52 9.45 2.44 24.96
N PRO A 53 10.10 1.80 25.97
CA PRO A 53 10.57 2.50 27.14
C PRO A 53 11.78 3.34 26.73
N LEU A 54 11.60 4.65 26.67
CA LEU A 54 12.69 5.58 26.44
C LEU A 54 13.17 6.16 27.77
N PRO A 55 14.49 6.35 27.94
CA PRO A 55 15.03 6.89 29.18
C PRO A 55 14.51 8.31 29.45
N GLN A 56 13.86 8.50 30.60
CA GLN A 56 13.22 9.78 30.97
C GLN A 56 14.20 10.96 31.11
N PHE A 57 15.50 10.68 31.34
CA PHE A 57 16.52 11.73 31.41
C PHE A 57 16.81 12.40 30.06
N LEU A 58 16.27 11.87 28.95
CA LEU A 58 16.42 12.45 27.61
C LEU A 58 15.52 13.66 27.36
N GLY A 59 14.52 13.91 28.20
CA GLY A 59 13.65 15.10 28.11
C GLY A 59 13.10 15.33 26.70
N MET A 60 13.48 16.46 26.07
CA MET A 60 13.03 16.83 24.71
C MET A 60 13.51 15.84 23.63
N LEU A 61 14.64 15.18 23.83
CA LEU A 61 15.20 14.23 22.85
C LEU A 61 14.34 12.96 22.75
N GLU A 62 13.68 12.55 23.85
CA GLU A 62 12.69 11.46 23.82
C GLU A 62 11.58 11.77 22.83
N LEU A 63 11.01 12.98 22.92
CA LEU A 63 9.92 13.41 22.07
C LEU A 63 10.32 13.43 20.59
N ILE A 64 11.52 13.94 20.29
CA ILE A 64 12.08 13.96 18.93
C ILE A 64 12.22 12.53 18.39
N VAL A 65 12.78 11.62 19.18
CA VAL A 65 12.93 10.20 18.79
C VAL A 65 11.58 9.56 18.53
N ARG A 66 10.58 9.78 19.39
CA ARG A 66 9.22 9.25 19.17
C ARG A 66 8.61 9.79 17.88
N TYR A 67 8.74 11.09 17.60
CA TYR A 67 8.25 11.66 16.35
C TYR A 67 8.98 11.10 15.12
N MET A 68 10.30 10.91 15.20
CA MET A 68 11.05 10.26 14.13
C MET A 68 10.57 8.83 13.88
N LEU A 69 10.32 8.05 14.93
CA LEU A 69 9.79 6.69 14.79
C LEU A 69 8.39 6.67 14.16
N VAL A 70 7.50 7.58 14.57
CA VAL A 70 6.17 7.71 13.96
C VAL A 70 6.28 8.10 12.49
N TYR A 71 7.18 9.02 12.16
CA TYR A 71 7.42 9.44 10.79
C TYR A 71 7.97 8.30 9.92
N VAL A 72 8.97 7.56 10.41
CA VAL A 72 9.52 6.39 9.71
C VAL A 72 8.43 5.34 9.50
N TRP A 73 7.61 5.07 10.51
CA TRP A 73 6.48 4.14 10.38
C TRP A 73 5.47 4.61 9.33
N TRP A 74 5.13 5.90 9.34
CA TRP A 74 4.25 6.50 8.34
C TRP A 74 4.80 6.35 6.91
N VAL A 75 6.10 6.59 6.72
CA VAL A 75 6.78 6.40 5.42
C VAL A 75 6.68 4.95 4.96
N ILE A 76 6.87 3.97 5.85
CA ILE A 76 6.72 2.55 5.51
C ILE A 76 5.29 2.24 5.07
N VAL A 77 4.27 2.72 5.82
CA VAL A 77 2.86 2.50 5.46
C VAL A 77 2.53 3.17 4.11
N MET A 78 3.02 4.38 3.87
CA MET A 78 2.83 5.08 2.59
C MET A 78 3.53 4.38 1.44
N TYR A 79 4.76 3.89 1.65
CA TYR A 79 5.49 3.12 0.67
C TYR A 79 4.68 1.89 0.23
N ASP A 80 4.23 1.08 1.18
CA ASP A 80 3.42 -0.13 0.89
C ASP A 80 2.09 0.22 0.22
N THR A 81 1.47 1.34 0.60
CA THR A 81 0.21 1.83 0.02
C THR A 81 0.39 2.28 -1.44
N CYS A 82 1.59 2.69 -1.83
CA CYS A 82 1.92 3.09 -3.19
C CYS A 82 2.45 1.93 -4.04
N THR A 83 3.36 1.11 -3.53
CA THR A 83 4.01 0.04 -4.30
C THR A 83 3.04 -1.09 -4.64
N THR A 84 2.22 -1.53 -3.68
CA THR A 84 1.28 -2.64 -3.88
C THR A 84 0.34 -2.41 -5.07
N PRO A 85 -0.44 -1.32 -5.16
CA PRO A 85 -1.31 -1.09 -6.32
C PRO A 85 -0.53 -0.84 -7.62
N TYR A 86 0.69 -0.28 -7.53
CA TYR A 86 1.53 -0.04 -8.70
C TYR A 86 1.98 -1.36 -9.35
N GLU A 87 2.57 -2.27 -8.57
CA GLU A 87 3.03 -3.57 -9.03
C GLU A 87 1.88 -4.41 -9.58
N LEU A 88 0.74 -4.42 -8.87
CA LEU A 88 -0.44 -5.17 -9.31
C LEU A 88 -1.06 -4.60 -10.58
N ALA A 89 -0.95 -3.29 -10.82
CA ALA A 89 -1.38 -2.68 -12.08
C ALA A 89 -0.45 -3.06 -13.24
N GLN A 90 0.87 -3.07 -13.00
CA GLN A 90 1.84 -3.54 -13.99
C GLN A 90 1.63 -5.01 -14.34
N GLU A 91 1.42 -5.86 -13.34
CA GLU A 91 1.14 -7.29 -13.52
C GLU A 91 -0.16 -7.51 -14.30
N HIS A 92 -1.22 -6.75 -14.01
CA HIS A 92 -2.47 -6.80 -14.74
C HIS A 92 -2.29 -6.45 -16.23
N ASN A 93 -1.50 -5.42 -16.53
CA ASN A 93 -1.21 -5.00 -17.90
C ASN A 93 -0.33 -6.03 -18.63
N ARG A 94 0.71 -6.56 -17.98
CA ARG A 94 1.60 -7.59 -18.55
C ARG A 94 0.84 -8.88 -18.90
N ASN A 95 -0.07 -9.33 -18.03
CA ASN A 95 -0.88 -10.52 -18.28
C ASN A 95 -1.87 -10.32 -19.43
N ASN A 96 -2.39 -9.10 -19.60
CA ASN A 96 -3.26 -8.77 -20.73
C ASN A 96 -2.52 -8.74 -22.07
N GLU A 97 -1.26 -8.31 -22.08
CA GLU A 97 -0.37 -8.26 -23.26
C GLU A 97 0.19 -9.62 -23.68
N SER A 98 0.31 -10.58 -22.78
CA SER A 98 0.90 -11.91 -23.05
C SER A 98 -0.14 -12.99 -23.42
N GLN A 99 -1.42 -12.73 -23.21
CA GLN A 99 -2.52 -13.58 -23.67
C GLN A 99 -2.88 -13.58 -25.18
N PRO A 100 -2.51 -12.61 -26.06
CA PRO A 100 -2.98 -12.59 -27.44
C PRO A 100 -2.31 -13.65 -28.34
N VAL A 101 -1.25 -14.33 -27.90
CA VAL A 101 -0.52 -15.32 -28.72
C VAL A 101 -1.09 -16.73 -28.57
N GLN A 102 -1.60 -17.10 -27.40
CA GLN A 102 -2.05 -18.48 -27.14
C GLN A 102 -3.43 -18.82 -27.74
N GLU A 103 -4.29 -17.83 -27.99
CA GLU A 103 -5.58 -18.07 -28.67
C GLU A 103 -5.44 -18.22 -30.20
N ALA A 104 -4.29 -17.87 -30.78
CA ALA A 104 -4.04 -17.98 -32.22
C ALA A 104 -3.38 -19.30 -32.64
N GLU A 105 -2.69 -20.01 -31.74
CA GLU A 105 -2.07 -21.32 -32.03
C GLU A 105 -2.97 -22.53 -31.66
N GLY A 106 -4.13 -22.28 -31.02
CA GLY A 106 -5.08 -23.31 -30.60
C GLY A 106 -6.29 -23.51 -31.51
N ARG A 107 -6.27 -23.00 -32.75
CA ARG A 107 -7.32 -23.20 -33.76
C ARG A 107 -6.78 -23.87 -35.01
#